data_AF-A0A662V685-F1
#
_entry.id   AF-A0A662V685-F1
#
_cell.length_a   1.000
_cell.length_b   1.000
_cell.length_c   1.000
_cell.angle_alpha   90.00
_cell.angle_beta   90.00
_cell.angle_gamma   90.00
#
_symmetry.space_group_name_H-M   'P 1'
#
loop_
_entity.id
_entity.type
_entity.pdbx_description
1 polymer ?
#
loop_
_entity_poly.entity_id
_entity_poly.type
_entity_poly.pdbx_seq_one_letter_code
_entity_poly.pdbx_strand_id
1 'polypeptide(L)'
;MKVALVSPWGSARCGIRSYTRFLAEELSKHVELWVVPHYRYAPPDRGYARWLARRALSLEPDIIHVQHEYGIWNPLDPGVFLELLRELGRGRARVVVTMHSTGFPAEAGIAGLADAIIVHNRCMLSAFRGSRDKVLIIPHGCRLIDIPRGAARRRLGIDPGRYVVGVFGFVDWRKGHDIALEVFAGLRRRVDAEMVFVGGWHTDSGNPYMQQVLARARELGVRVTGYVDDAAFETWLAAVDVVLHPARAVSESGVVCAALGAGKPVVATDHPAFEDKPVLRCRTVEEMVEALQSLADPGQRDEWGRRARRYAEQNSWAKIAEKHAELYRKLLTR
;
A
#
# COMPACT_ATOMS: atom_id res chain seq x y z
N MET A 1 27.34 -3.09 -6.27
CA MET A 1 26.31 -4.13 -6.11
C MET A 1 25.19 -3.86 -7.07
N LYS A 2 24.88 -4.82 -7.93
CA LYS A 2 23.85 -4.78 -8.96
C LYS A 2 22.58 -5.46 -8.46
N VAL A 3 21.46 -4.76 -8.52
CA VAL A 3 20.16 -5.23 -8.01
C VAL A 3 19.15 -5.25 -9.13
N ALA A 4 18.48 -6.39 -9.33
CA ALA A 4 17.35 -6.53 -10.23
C ALA A 4 16.04 -6.60 -9.43
N LEU A 5 15.17 -5.60 -9.56
CA LEU A 5 13.82 -5.59 -8.99
C LEU A 5 12.83 -6.24 -9.96
N VAL A 6 12.19 -7.34 -9.55
CA VAL A 6 11.13 -8.00 -10.33
C VAL A 6 9.78 -7.59 -9.77
N SER A 7 8.99 -6.82 -10.53
CA SER A 7 7.72 -6.25 -10.04
C SER A 7 6.80 -5.79 -11.18
N PRO A 8 5.47 -5.70 -10.97
CA PRO A 8 4.60 -4.92 -11.84
C PRO A 8 5.18 -3.54 -12.15
N TRP A 9 5.29 -3.23 -13.44
CA TRP A 9 5.89 -1.97 -13.89
C TRP A 9 5.13 -1.34 -15.07
N GLY A 10 5.58 -0.16 -15.50
CA GLY A 10 5.03 0.56 -16.65
C GLY A 10 3.59 1.02 -16.41
N SER A 11 2.67 0.60 -17.28
CA SER A 11 1.25 0.96 -17.28
C SER A 11 0.40 0.22 -16.22
N ALA A 12 1.02 -0.65 -15.40
CA ALA A 12 0.34 -1.27 -14.28
C ALA A 12 -0.13 -0.21 -13.26
N ARG A 13 -1.44 -0.17 -12.98
CA ARG A 13 -2.07 0.72 -12.00
C ARG A 13 -2.34 -0.10 -10.73
N CYS A 14 -1.34 -0.28 -9.89
CA CYS A 14 -1.52 -1.00 -8.63
C CYS A 14 -0.58 -0.49 -7.54
N GLY A 15 -0.94 -0.76 -6.27
CA GLY A 15 -0.15 -0.34 -5.12
C GLY A 15 1.28 -0.90 -5.12
N ILE A 16 1.49 -2.10 -5.66
CA ILE A 16 2.83 -2.73 -5.70
C ILE A 16 3.74 -2.06 -6.74
N ARG A 17 3.18 -1.62 -7.87
CA ARG A 17 3.92 -0.78 -8.84
C ARG A 17 4.32 0.55 -8.20
N SER A 18 3.42 1.20 -7.47
CA SER A 18 3.74 2.45 -6.74
C SER A 18 4.78 2.22 -5.64
N TYR A 19 4.63 1.17 -4.82
CA TYR A 19 5.62 0.74 -3.82
C TYR A 19 7.01 0.59 -4.45
N THR A 20 7.08 -0.18 -5.53
CA THR A 20 8.35 -0.48 -6.20
C THR A 20 8.96 0.77 -6.80
N ARG A 21 8.15 1.67 -7.37
CA ARG A 21 8.63 2.93 -7.93
C ARG A 21 9.29 3.79 -6.86
N PHE A 22 8.61 4.01 -5.74
CA PHE A 22 9.15 4.82 -4.65
C PHE A 22 10.38 4.18 -4.01
N LEU A 23 10.38 2.86 -3.84
CA LEU A 23 11.57 2.16 -3.37
C LEU A 23 12.72 2.31 -4.37
N ALA A 24 12.48 2.13 -5.67
CA ALA A 24 13.51 2.21 -6.71
C ALA A 24 14.14 3.60 -6.80
N GLU A 25 13.34 4.66 -6.72
CA GLU A 25 13.79 6.06 -6.73
C GLU A 25 14.83 6.31 -5.63
N GLU A 26 14.58 5.85 -4.40
CA GLU A 26 15.51 6.03 -3.29
C GLU A 26 16.64 4.98 -3.28
N LEU A 27 16.34 3.73 -3.60
CA LEU A 27 17.29 2.63 -3.58
C LEU A 27 18.39 2.80 -4.64
N SER A 28 18.08 3.40 -5.79
CA SER A 28 19.05 3.70 -6.85
C SER A 28 20.20 4.62 -6.40
N LYS A 29 20.03 5.35 -5.28
CA LYS A 29 21.10 6.15 -4.67
C LYS A 29 22.15 5.30 -3.94
N HIS A 30 21.84 4.03 -3.67
CA HIS A 30 22.67 3.11 -2.90
C HIS A 30 23.22 1.93 -3.72
N VAL A 31 22.60 1.60 -4.86
CA VAL A 31 22.92 0.41 -5.66
C VAL A 31 22.77 0.69 -7.16
N GLU A 32 23.47 -0.08 -8.00
CA GLU A 32 23.17 -0.11 -9.43
C GLU A 32 21.86 -0.89 -9.64
N LEU A 33 20.81 -0.21 -10.08
CA LEU A 33 19.44 -0.74 -10.05
C LEU A 33 18.88 -0.98 -11.45
N TRP A 34 18.33 -2.17 -11.66
CA TRP A 34 17.55 -2.54 -12.84
C TRP A 34 16.15 -2.95 -12.41
N VAL A 35 15.13 -2.55 -13.18
CA VAL A 35 13.77 -3.05 -12.99
C VAL A 35 13.44 -4.02 -14.11
N VAL A 36 13.05 -5.23 -13.73
CA VAL A 36 12.61 -6.30 -14.62
C VAL A 36 11.07 -6.34 -14.57
N PRO A 37 10.38 -5.84 -15.60
CA PRO A 37 8.93 -5.70 -15.57
C PRO A 37 8.20 -7.04 -15.51
N HIS A 38 7.38 -7.22 -14.49
CA HIS A 38 6.37 -8.28 -14.42
C HIS A 38 5.02 -7.75 -14.95
N TYR A 39 4.33 -8.53 -15.76
CA TYR A 39 3.02 -8.17 -16.29
C TYR A 39 1.91 -8.44 -15.27
N ARG A 40 1.03 -7.45 -15.02
CA ARG A 40 0.03 -7.50 -13.94
C ARG A 40 -1.31 -8.14 -14.34
N TYR A 41 -1.76 -7.94 -15.58
CA TYR A 41 -3.17 -8.10 -15.96
C TYR A 41 -3.52 -9.46 -16.58
N ALA A 42 -2.60 -10.43 -16.54
CA ALA A 42 -2.88 -11.81 -16.89
C ALA A 42 -2.24 -12.71 -15.82
N PRO A 43 -2.94 -13.74 -15.31
CA PRO A 43 -2.34 -14.71 -14.42
C PRO A 43 -1.12 -15.34 -15.10
N PRO A 44 0.09 -15.23 -14.52
CA PRO A 44 1.26 -15.85 -15.11
C PRO A 44 1.11 -17.38 -15.07
N ASP A 45 1.69 -18.04 -16.07
CA ASP A 45 1.93 -19.48 -16.05
C ASP A 45 3.41 -19.77 -15.76
N ARG A 46 3.76 -21.07 -15.69
CA ARG A 46 5.14 -21.50 -15.43
C ARG A 46 6.10 -21.18 -16.58
N GLY A 47 5.60 -21.11 -17.82
CA GLY A 47 6.41 -20.70 -18.97
C GLY A 47 6.86 -19.24 -18.87
N TYR A 48 5.92 -18.37 -18.49
CA TYR A 48 6.17 -16.97 -18.18
C TYR A 48 7.14 -16.82 -17.00
N ALA A 49 6.96 -17.59 -15.91
CA ALA A 49 7.88 -17.58 -14.77
C ALA A 49 9.32 -17.91 -15.20
N ARG A 50 9.53 -18.97 -15.98
CA ARG A 50 10.85 -19.34 -16.53
C ARG A 50 11.44 -18.27 -17.44
N TRP A 51 10.63 -17.65 -18.30
CA TRP A 51 11.07 -16.56 -19.15
C TRP A 51 11.50 -15.33 -18.33
N LEU A 52 10.73 -14.97 -17.30
CA LEU A 52 11.02 -13.82 -16.45
C LEU A 52 12.27 -14.04 -15.62
N ALA A 53 12.47 -15.25 -15.08
CA ALA A 53 13.71 -15.63 -14.42
C ALA A 53 14.93 -15.49 -15.34
N ARG A 54 14.86 -16.01 -16.58
CA ARG A 54 15.95 -15.85 -17.56
C ARG A 54 16.29 -14.39 -17.83
N ARG A 55 15.29 -13.51 -17.91
CA ARG A 55 15.51 -12.06 -18.08
C ARG A 55 16.14 -11.39 -16.86
N ALA A 56 15.75 -11.78 -15.65
CA ALA A 56 16.40 -11.27 -14.45
C ALA A 56 17.85 -11.74 -14.37
N LEU A 57 18.11 -13.02 -14.66
CA LEU A 57 19.44 -13.63 -14.62
C LEU A 57 20.37 -13.09 -15.71
N SER A 58 19.87 -12.75 -16.91
CA SER A 58 20.70 -12.20 -17.98
C SER A 58 21.29 -10.82 -17.67
N LEU A 59 20.81 -10.16 -16.61
CA LEU A 59 21.42 -8.93 -16.11
C LEU A 59 22.64 -9.20 -15.22
N GLU A 60 22.94 -10.46 -14.90
CA GLU A 60 24.02 -10.84 -13.97
C GLU A 60 24.00 -10.04 -12.65
N PRO A 61 22.86 -9.94 -11.95
CA PRO A 61 22.77 -9.16 -10.72
C PRO A 61 23.42 -9.90 -9.53
N ASP A 62 23.83 -9.15 -8.51
CA ASP A 62 24.21 -9.70 -7.21
C ASP A 62 22.97 -10.06 -6.37
N ILE A 63 21.89 -9.28 -6.54
CA ILE A 63 20.62 -9.41 -5.82
C ILE A 63 19.46 -9.43 -6.82
N ILE A 64 18.56 -10.40 -6.69
CA ILE A 64 17.26 -10.38 -7.35
C ILE A 64 16.19 -10.20 -6.28
N HIS A 65 15.51 -9.06 -6.28
CA HIS A 65 14.48 -8.76 -5.31
C HIS A 65 13.10 -8.76 -5.98
N VAL A 66 12.29 -9.75 -5.65
CA VAL A 66 10.96 -9.98 -6.22
C VAL A 66 9.87 -9.44 -5.31
N GLN A 67 8.93 -8.70 -5.90
CA GLN A 67 7.72 -8.24 -5.21
C GLN A 67 6.62 -9.29 -5.36
N HIS A 68 6.06 -9.74 -4.23
CA HIS A 68 5.06 -10.82 -4.20
C HIS A 68 3.72 -10.39 -3.60
N GLU A 69 2.65 -10.74 -4.31
CA GLU A 69 1.27 -10.75 -3.84
C GLU A 69 0.52 -11.83 -4.62
N TYR A 70 -0.37 -12.57 -3.96
CA TYR A 70 -1.02 -13.75 -4.53
C TYR A 70 -1.89 -13.43 -5.76
N GLY A 71 -2.54 -12.27 -5.78
CA GLY A 71 -3.30 -11.80 -6.93
C GLY A 71 -2.44 -11.41 -8.13
N ILE A 72 -1.13 -11.25 -7.98
CA ILE A 72 -0.17 -10.96 -9.06
C ILE A 72 0.40 -12.27 -9.63
N TRP A 73 0.71 -13.23 -8.78
CA TRP A 73 1.46 -14.45 -9.14
C TRP A 73 0.60 -15.69 -9.43
N ASN A 74 -0.63 -15.46 -9.92
CA ASN A 74 -1.65 -16.48 -10.17
C ASN A 74 -2.22 -17.09 -8.88
N PRO A 75 -3.38 -16.60 -8.39
CA PRO A 75 -3.98 -17.10 -7.16
C PRO A 75 -4.50 -18.54 -7.28
N LEU A 76 -4.61 -19.09 -8.50
CA LEU A 76 -5.11 -20.45 -8.76
C LEU A 76 -3.98 -21.50 -8.82
N ASP A 77 -2.74 -21.10 -9.13
CA ASP A 77 -1.56 -21.98 -9.11
C ASP A 77 -0.39 -21.29 -8.40
N PRO A 78 -0.26 -21.43 -7.06
CA PRO A 78 0.89 -20.89 -6.34
C PRO A 78 2.22 -21.52 -6.77
N GLY A 79 2.19 -22.64 -7.49
CA GLY A 79 3.37 -23.27 -8.07
C GLY A 79 4.07 -22.42 -9.13
N VAL A 80 3.39 -21.44 -9.74
CA VAL A 80 3.99 -20.50 -10.69
C VAL A 80 5.07 -19.65 -10.04
N PHE A 81 4.80 -19.10 -8.84
CA PHE A 81 5.80 -18.32 -8.12
C PHE A 81 6.95 -19.19 -7.62
N LEU A 82 6.65 -20.40 -7.13
CA LEU A 82 7.68 -21.34 -6.70
C LEU A 82 8.58 -21.75 -7.88
N GLU A 83 8.03 -21.89 -9.08
CA GLU A 83 8.81 -22.11 -10.30
C GLU A 83 9.78 -20.96 -10.56
N LEU A 84 9.31 -19.71 -10.50
CA LEU A 84 10.18 -18.54 -10.64
C LEU A 84 11.34 -18.61 -9.64
N LEU A 85 11.06 -18.83 -8.35
CA LEU A 85 12.11 -18.86 -7.33
C LEU A 85 13.11 -20.01 -7.57
N ARG A 86 12.65 -21.19 -7.99
CA ARG A 86 13.56 -22.31 -8.35
C ARG A 86 14.47 -21.94 -9.51
N GLU A 87 13.95 -21.27 -10.54
CA GLU A 87 14.75 -20.83 -11.69
C GLU A 87 15.76 -19.76 -11.30
N LEU A 88 15.35 -18.76 -10.51
CA LEU A 88 16.24 -17.72 -10.01
C LEU A 88 17.37 -18.31 -9.15
N GLY A 89 17.04 -19.32 -8.33
CA GLY A 89 18.00 -20.03 -7.48
C GLY A 89 19.03 -20.88 -8.23
N ARG A 90 18.93 -21.03 -9.55
CA ARG A 90 20.00 -21.61 -10.39
C ARG A 90 21.12 -20.62 -10.71
N GLY A 91 20.88 -19.33 -10.49
CA GLY A 91 21.87 -18.26 -10.65
C GLY A 91 22.79 -18.12 -9.44
N ARG A 92 23.75 -17.18 -9.54
CA ARG A 92 24.65 -16.80 -8.43
C ARG A 92 24.09 -15.68 -7.55
N ALA A 93 23.03 -15.01 -8.00
CA ALA A 93 22.42 -13.89 -7.28
C ALA A 93 21.70 -14.38 -6.02
N ARG A 94 21.72 -13.58 -4.95
CA ARG A 94 20.86 -13.82 -3.78
C ARG A 94 19.43 -13.39 -4.09
N VAL A 95 18.46 -14.23 -3.75
CA VAL A 95 17.04 -14.01 -4.03
C VAL A 95 16.32 -13.48 -2.78
N VAL A 96 15.81 -12.26 -2.89
CA VAL A 96 15.03 -11.59 -1.85
C VAL A 96 13.57 -11.50 -2.29
N VAL A 97 12.62 -11.73 -1.38
CA VAL A 97 11.19 -11.61 -1.66
C VAL A 97 10.53 -10.65 -0.68
N THR A 98 9.89 -9.59 -1.17
CA THR A 98 8.96 -8.80 -0.34
C THR A 98 7.55 -9.37 -0.48
N MET A 99 6.99 -9.80 0.64
CA MET A 99 5.62 -10.27 0.74
C MET A 99 4.70 -9.10 1.09
N HIS A 100 3.75 -8.78 0.20
CA HIS A 100 2.69 -7.77 0.44
C HIS A 100 1.44 -8.34 1.11
N SER A 101 1.38 -9.66 1.23
CA SER A 101 0.37 -10.41 1.98
C SER A 101 0.98 -11.73 2.49
N THR A 102 0.50 -12.22 3.63
CA THR A 102 0.99 -13.43 4.29
C THR A 102 -0.17 -14.24 4.87
N GLY A 103 0.06 -15.49 5.28
CA GLY A 103 -0.97 -16.37 5.83
C GLY A 103 -1.36 -17.55 4.94
N PHE A 104 -0.61 -17.83 3.87
CA PHE A 104 -0.98 -18.85 2.89
C PHE A 104 0.01 -20.03 2.87
N PRO A 105 -0.45 -21.26 2.53
CA PRO A 105 0.39 -22.46 2.58
C PRO A 105 1.66 -22.40 1.72
N ALA A 106 1.64 -21.67 0.59
CA ALA A 106 2.78 -21.58 -0.33
C ALA A 106 4.05 -20.97 0.31
N GLU A 107 3.90 -20.26 1.42
CA GLU A 107 4.99 -19.60 2.15
C GLU A 107 6.06 -20.56 2.66
N ALA A 108 5.70 -21.82 2.94
CA ALA A 108 6.68 -22.84 3.30
C ALA A 108 7.66 -23.11 2.15
N GLY A 109 7.16 -23.18 0.92
CA GLY A 109 8.00 -23.33 -0.28
C GLY A 109 8.83 -22.08 -0.57
N ILE A 110 8.25 -20.89 -0.39
CA ILE A 110 8.95 -19.61 -0.57
C ILE A 110 10.11 -19.49 0.43
N ALA A 111 9.89 -19.83 1.70
CA ALA A 111 10.93 -19.83 2.74
C ALA A 111 12.09 -20.79 2.45
N GLY A 112 11.79 -21.94 1.82
CA GLY A 112 12.81 -22.90 1.39
C GLY A 112 13.67 -22.40 0.23
N LEU A 113 13.14 -21.52 -0.64
CA LEU A 113 13.79 -21.09 -1.88
C LEU A 113 14.43 -19.70 -1.81
N ALA A 114 13.93 -18.79 -0.97
CA ALA A 114 14.48 -17.45 -0.83
C ALA A 114 15.70 -17.39 0.11
N ASP A 115 16.64 -16.48 -0.17
CA ASP A 115 17.75 -16.14 0.72
C ASP A 115 17.31 -15.18 1.83
N ALA A 116 16.35 -14.30 1.55
CA ALA A 116 15.70 -13.45 2.54
C ALA A 116 14.25 -13.12 2.14
N ILE A 117 13.40 -12.92 3.14
CA ILE A 117 12.01 -12.54 2.98
C ILE A 117 11.74 -11.27 3.79
N ILE A 118 11.07 -10.30 3.18
CA ILE A 118 10.67 -9.06 3.80
C ILE A 118 9.15 -9.08 4.00
N VAL A 119 8.71 -8.74 5.21
CA VAL A 119 7.31 -8.43 5.54
C VAL A 119 7.23 -7.03 6.15
N HIS A 120 6.05 -6.40 6.17
CA HIS A 120 5.94 -4.98 6.56
C HIS A 120 5.67 -4.72 8.04
N ASN A 121 5.14 -5.69 8.77
CA ASN A 121 4.77 -5.50 10.17
C ASN A 121 4.71 -6.83 10.93
N ARG A 122 4.54 -6.75 12.25
CA ARG A 122 4.47 -7.91 13.15
C ARG A 122 3.29 -8.83 12.83
N CYS A 123 2.15 -8.28 12.44
CA CYS A 123 0.97 -9.06 12.05
C CYS A 123 1.31 -10.00 10.88
N MET A 124 1.96 -9.49 9.84
CA MET A 124 2.38 -10.29 8.70
C MET A 124 3.42 -11.36 9.07
N LEU A 125 4.41 -11.00 9.90
CA LEU A 125 5.39 -11.96 10.40
C LEU A 125 4.72 -13.10 11.18
N SER A 126 3.78 -12.77 12.07
CA SER A 126 3.05 -13.74 12.88
C SER A 126 2.13 -14.64 12.04
N ALA A 127 1.55 -14.10 10.96
CA ALA A 127 0.72 -14.85 10.03
C ALA A 127 1.53 -15.73 9.06
N PHE A 128 2.81 -15.44 8.85
CA PHE A 128 3.65 -16.17 7.89
C PHE A 128 3.74 -17.66 8.23
N ARG A 129 3.48 -18.54 7.24
CA ARG A 129 3.32 -20.00 7.42
C ARG A 129 4.54 -20.84 7.03
N GLY A 130 5.66 -20.22 6.63
CA GLY A 130 6.94 -20.90 6.42
C GLY A 130 7.91 -20.75 7.60
N SER A 131 9.14 -21.29 7.47
CA SER A 131 10.21 -20.97 8.43
C SER A 131 10.48 -19.46 8.44
N ARG A 132 10.66 -18.91 9.65
CA ARG A 132 10.84 -17.46 9.87
C ARG A 132 12.30 -17.06 10.01
N ASP A 133 13.25 -17.99 9.93
CA ASP A 133 14.69 -17.74 10.15
C ASP A 133 15.28 -16.70 9.19
N LYS A 134 14.67 -16.57 8.01
CA LYS A 134 15.06 -15.64 6.95
C LYS A 134 14.06 -14.50 6.75
N VAL A 135 13.06 -14.36 7.62
CA VAL A 135 12.00 -13.36 7.49
C VAL A 135 12.34 -12.14 8.34
N LEU A 136 12.41 -10.96 7.73
CA LEU A 136 12.71 -9.70 8.37
C LEU A 136 11.56 -8.72 8.21
N ILE A 137 11.35 -7.87 9.22
CA ILE A 137 10.41 -6.76 9.11
C ILE A 137 11.15 -5.54 8.54
N ILE A 138 10.74 -5.11 7.35
CA ILE A 138 11.06 -3.76 6.84
C ILE A 138 9.72 -3.06 6.58
N PRO A 139 9.40 -2.00 7.35
CA PRO A 139 8.13 -1.29 7.23
C PRO A 139 7.89 -0.75 5.82
N HIS A 140 6.61 -0.58 5.48
CA HIS A 140 6.25 0.11 4.25
C HIS A 140 6.70 1.58 4.31
N GLY A 141 7.25 2.09 3.20
CA GLY A 141 7.71 3.46 3.10
C GLY A 141 6.57 4.48 3.08
N CYS A 142 6.82 5.64 3.66
CA CYS A 142 5.94 6.80 3.63
C CYS A 142 6.55 7.85 2.70
N ARG A 143 5.74 8.37 1.77
CA ARG A 143 6.11 9.54 0.96
C ARG A 143 5.74 10.79 1.74
N LEU A 144 6.71 11.67 2.01
CA LEU A 144 6.43 12.96 2.61
C LEU A 144 5.74 13.85 1.57
N ILE A 145 4.57 14.38 1.92
CA ILE A 145 3.77 15.24 1.05
C ILE A 145 3.73 16.62 1.68
N ASP A 146 4.47 17.56 1.10
CA ASP A 146 4.66 18.91 1.62
C ASP A 146 3.81 19.95 0.87
N ILE A 147 2.65 19.54 0.35
CA ILE A 147 1.72 20.44 -0.34
C ILE A 147 0.91 21.22 0.70
N PRO A 148 0.95 22.57 0.72
CA PRO A 148 0.15 23.35 1.65
C PRO A 148 -1.36 23.12 1.46
N ARG A 149 -2.09 22.80 2.53
CA ARG A 149 -3.55 22.52 2.51
C ARG A 149 -4.34 23.58 1.74
N GLY A 150 -4.06 24.87 1.98
CA GLY A 150 -4.75 25.97 1.30
C GLY A 150 -4.51 25.98 -0.22
N ALA A 151 -3.29 25.66 -0.68
CA ALA A 151 -2.99 25.58 -2.11
C ALA A 151 -3.69 24.39 -2.77
N ALA A 152 -3.69 23.23 -2.09
CA ALA A 152 -4.40 22.04 -2.56
C ALA A 152 -5.91 22.28 -2.67
N ARG A 153 -6.52 22.91 -1.66
CA ARG A 153 -7.95 23.24 -1.66
C ARG A 153 -8.34 24.21 -2.77
N ARG A 154 -7.56 25.28 -2.99
CA ARG A 154 -7.78 26.20 -4.11
C ARG A 154 -7.77 25.48 -5.46
N ARG A 155 -6.80 24.58 -5.66
CA ARG A 155 -6.69 23.79 -6.89
C ARG A 155 -7.88 22.85 -7.11
N LEU A 156 -8.46 22.32 -6.04
CA LEU A 156 -9.57 21.37 -6.09
C LEU A 156 -10.97 22.00 -5.96
N GLY A 157 -11.02 23.33 -5.78
CA GLY A 157 -12.27 24.06 -5.55
C GLY A 157 -12.96 23.71 -4.23
N ILE A 158 -12.18 23.38 -3.19
CA ILE A 158 -12.70 23.03 -1.87
C ILE A 158 -12.71 24.28 -1.00
N ASP A 159 -13.84 24.54 -0.35
CA ASP A 159 -13.98 25.66 0.59
C ASP A 159 -13.01 25.50 1.78
N PRO A 160 -12.24 26.54 2.14
CA PRO A 160 -11.26 26.49 3.24
C PRO A 160 -11.87 26.17 4.62
N GLY A 161 -13.16 26.49 4.84
CA GLY A 161 -13.88 26.26 6.10
C GLY A 161 -14.52 24.87 6.23
N ARG A 162 -14.64 24.11 5.13
CA ARG A 162 -15.25 22.77 5.15
C ARG A 162 -14.39 21.74 5.86
N TYR A 163 -15.02 20.87 6.64
CA TYR A 163 -14.41 19.67 7.18
C TYR A 163 -14.56 18.51 6.20
N VAL A 164 -13.45 18.01 5.66
CA VAL A 164 -13.45 17.04 4.54
C VAL A 164 -12.84 15.71 4.97
N VAL A 165 -13.65 14.65 4.89
CA VAL A 165 -13.25 13.25 5.11
C VAL A 165 -12.90 12.61 3.77
N GLY A 166 -11.66 12.13 3.63
CA GLY A 166 -11.21 11.43 2.43
C GLY A 166 -11.19 9.91 2.58
N VAL A 167 -11.68 9.20 1.58
CA VAL A 167 -11.50 7.75 1.43
C VAL A 167 -10.73 7.52 0.15
N PHE A 168 -9.59 6.84 0.24
CA PHE A 168 -8.63 6.76 -0.86
C PHE A 168 -8.41 5.31 -1.33
N GLY A 169 -8.23 5.15 -2.64
CA GLY A 169 -7.98 3.87 -3.30
C GLY A 169 -9.18 3.38 -4.11
N PHE A 170 -9.01 2.23 -4.78
CA PHE A 170 -10.06 1.67 -5.63
C PHE A 170 -11.31 1.31 -4.84
N VAL A 171 -12.48 1.57 -5.43
CA VAL A 171 -13.78 1.17 -4.88
C VAL A 171 -13.88 -0.35 -4.94
N ASP A 172 -13.70 -1.00 -3.80
CA ASP A 172 -13.58 -2.46 -3.65
C ASP A 172 -14.18 -2.88 -2.29
N TRP A 173 -14.87 -4.02 -2.25
CA TRP A 173 -15.52 -4.57 -1.05
C TRP A 173 -14.56 -4.70 0.14
N ARG A 174 -13.32 -5.12 -0.11
CA ARG A 174 -12.28 -5.29 0.92
C ARG A 174 -11.84 -3.96 1.50
N LYS A 175 -12.03 -2.86 0.77
CA LYS A 175 -11.70 -1.49 1.21
C LYS A 175 -12.83 -0.81 2.00
N GLY A 176 -14.04 -1.39 2.00
CA GLY A 176 -15.13 -0.96 2.88
C GLY A 176 -15.78 0.37 2.48
N HIS A 177 -15.92 0.67 1.20
CA HIS A 177 -16.53 1.94 0.76
C HIS A 177 -17.99 2.06 1.19
N ASP A 178 -18.71 0.95 1.25
CA ASP A 178 -20.03 0.83 1.83
C ASP A 178 -20.03 1.17 3.34
N ILE A 179 -19.06 0.66 4.10
CA ILE A 179 -18.87 1.01 5.51
C ILE A 179 -18.58 2.52 5.65
N ALA A 180 -17.76 3.08 4.76
CA ALA A 180 -17.50 4.52 4.75
C ALA A 180 -18.78 5.34 4.56
N LEU A 181 -19.71 4.88 3.70
CA LEU A 181 -21.01 5.54 3.50
C LEU A 181 -21.92 5.43 4.73
N GLU A 182 -21.91 4.30 5.43
CA GLU A 182 -22.62 4.14 6.71
C GLU A 182 -22.07 5.10 7.77
N VAL A 183 -20.74 5.17 7.92
CA VAL A 183 -20.06 6.11 8.80
C VAL A 183 -20.42 7.56 8.42
N PHE A 184 -20.40 7.91 7.14
CA PHE A 184 -20.73 9.27 6.71
C PHE A 184 -22.18 9.64 6.98
N ALA A 185 -23.11 8.71 6.78
CA ALA A 185 -24.53 8.93 7.08
C ALA A 185 -24.77 9.22 8.57
N GLY A 186 -23.97 8.61 9.46
CA GLY A 186 -23.95 8.93 10.89
C GLY A 186 -23.30 10.29 11.19
N LEU A 187 -22.10 10.52 10.66
CA LEU A 187 -21.29 11.72 10.91
C LEU A 187 -22.00 13.01 10.48
N ARG A 188 -22.60 13.03 9.29
CA ARG A 188 -23.22 14.24 8.71
C ARG A 188 -24.43 14.77 9.51
N ARG A 189 -24.94 13.99 10.47
CA ARG A 189 -25.99 14.42 11.41
C ARG A 189 -25.41 15.12 12.66
N ARG A 190 -24.11 15.01 12.89
CA ARG A 190 -23.41 15.51 14.08
C ARG A 190 -22.47 16.68 13.75
N VAL A 191 -21.90 16.67 12.54
CA VAL A 191 -20.92 17.66 12.07
C VAL A 191 -21.23 18.02 10.62
N ASP A 192 -21.10 19.30 10.28
CA ASP A 192 -21.13 19.76 8.89
C ASP A 192 -19.84 19.32 8.17
N ALA A 193 -19.91 18.17 7.50
CA ALA A 193 -18.78 17.50 6.88
C ALA A 193 -19.08 17.09 5.44
N GLU A 194 -18.06 17.14 4.60
CA GLU A 194 -18.08 16.56 3.26
C GLU A 194 -17.27 15.27 3.24
N MET A 195 -17.67 14.32 2.40
CA MET A 195 -16.88 13.14 2.12
C MET A 195 -16.51 13.08 0.64
N VAL A 196 -15.26 12.67 0.38
CA VAL A 196 -14.74 12.45 -0.96
C VAL A 196 -14.13 11.06 -1.10
N PHE A 197 -14.51 10.36 -2.15
CA PHE A 197 -13.87 9.14 -2.62
C PHE A 197 -12.85 9.49 -3.69
N VAL A 198 -11.58 9.34 -3.33
CA VAL A 198 -10.42 9.62 -4.18
C VAL A 198 -9.86 8.30 -4.70
N GLY A 199 -10.47 7.86 -5.79
CA GLY A 199 -10.16 6.59 -6.41
C GLY A 199 -11.26 6.18 -7.37
N GLY A 200 -10.86 5.51 -8.44
CA GLY A 200 -11.76 5.03 -9.47
C GLY A 200 -11.89 3.52 -9.47
N TRP A 201 -12.32 3.00 -10.60
CA TRP A 201 -12.47 1.59 -10.86
C TRP A 201 -11.41 1.04 -11.82
N HIS A 202 -11.13 -0.26 -11.73
CA HIS A 202 -10.33 -1.03 -12.69
C HIS A 202 -11.21 -1.87 -13.63
N THR A 203 -11.39 -1.41 -14.87
CA THR A 203 -11.74 -2.20 -16.09
C THR A 203 -12.98 -3.11 -16.14
N ASP A 204 -13.98 -2.94 -15.30
CA ASP A 204 -15.22 -3.75 -15.34
C ASP A 204 -16.44 -2.95 -14.86
N SER A 205 -17.12 -2.29 -15.79
CA SER A 205 -18.37 -1.56 -15.59
C SER A 205 -19.55 -2.43 -15.10
N GLY A 206 -19.32 -3.71 -14.77
CA GLY A 206 -20.33 -4.69 -14.40
C GLY A 206 -20.35 -5.17 -12.95
N ASN A 207 -19.50 -4.65 -12.04
CA ASN A 207 -19.52 -5.12 -10.64
C ASN A 207 -20.74 -4.56 -9.87
N PRO A 208 -21.69 -5.41 -9.39
CA PRO A 208 -22.90 -4.95 -8.70
C PRO A 208 -22.61 -4.19 -7.40
N TYR A 209 -21.58 -4.57 -6.64
CA TYR A 209 -21.19 -3.88 -5.42
C TYR A 209 -20.80 -2.42 -5.70
N MET A 210 -20.00 -2.19 -6.74
CA MET A 210 -19.61 -0.84 -7.11
C MET A 210 -20.83 0.00 -7.49
N GLN A 211 -21.76 -0.55 -8.28
CA GLN A 211 -22.96 0.18 -8.69
C GLN A 211 -23.79 0.60 -7.47
N GLN A 212 -23.94 -0.28 -6.48
CA GLN A 212 -24.62 0.01 -5.22
C GLN A 212 -23.90 1.11 -4.42
N VAL A 213 -22.58 1.01 -4.26
CA VAL A 213 -21.77 2.01 -3.55
C VAL A 213 -21.86 3.37 -4.22
N LEU A 214 -21.74 3.45 -5.56
CA LEU A 214 -21.79 4.71 -6.28
C LEU A 214 -23.21 5.32 -6.31
N ALA A 215 -24.25 4.49 -6.36
CA ALA A 215 -25.63 4.96 -6.18
C ALA A 215 -25.82 5.59 -4.79
N ARG A 216 -25.40 4.87 -3.75
CA ARG A 216 -25.50 5.35 -2.36
C ARG A 216 -24.63 6.57 -2.08
N ALA A 217 -23.44 6.65 -2.68
CA ALA A 217 -22.58 7.83 -2.62
C ALA A 217 -23.29 9.07 -3.19
N ARG A 218 -23.97 8.93 -4.34
CA ARG A 218 -24.76 10.03 -4.93
C ARG A 218 -25.92 10.47 -4.02
N GLU A 219 -26.65 9.52 -3.44
CA GLU A 219 -27.74 9.82 -2.50
C GLU A 219 -27.26 10.60 -1.27
N LEU A 220 -26.06 10.31 -0.79
CA LEU A 220 -25.47 10.98 0.38
C LEU A 220 -24.69 12.26 0.02
N GLY A 221 -24.59 12.62 -1.27
CA GLY A 221 -23.82 13.78 -1.72
C GLY A 221 -22.29 13.61 -1.62
N VAL A 222 -21.79 12.38 -1.62
CA VAL A 222 -20.35 12.07 -1.58
C VAL A 222 -19.72 12.35 -2.94
N ARG A 223 -18.66 13.16 -2.97
CA ARG A 223 -17.91 13.45 -4.20
C ARG A 223 -17.07 12.23 -4.58
N VAL A 224 -17.19 11.74 -5.81
CA VAL A 224 -16.36 10.63 -6.32
C VAL A 224 -15.50 11.14 -7.47
N THR A 225 -14.18 11.06 -7.33
CA THR A 225 -13.25 11.62 -8.32
C THR A 225 -13.02 10.72 -9.52
N GLY A 226 -13.28 9.41 -9.38
CA GLY A 226 -12.73 8.42 -10.29
C GLY A 226 -11.22 8.26 -10.10
N TYR A 227 -10.57 7.60 -11.07
CA TYR A 227 -9.13 7.38 -11.01
C TYR A 227 -8.42 8.72 -11.20
N VAL A 228 -7.47 9.01 -10.31
CA VAL A 228 -6.61 10.18 -10.38
C VAL A 228 -5.16 9.71 -10.49
N ASP A 229 -4.32 10.51 -11.13
CA ASP A 229 -2.88 10.26 -11.16
C ASP A 229 -2.22 10.51 -9.79
N ASP A 230 -0.95 10.15 -9.66
CA ASP A 230 -0.21 10.25 -8.40
C ASP A 230 -0.14 11.71 -7.87
N ALA A 231 -0.04 12.70 -8.75
CA ALA A 231 0.05 14.11 -8.36
C ALA A 231 -1.28 14.66 -7.84
N ALA A 232 -2.39 14.30 -8.51
CA ALA A 232 -3.73 14.61 -8.06
C ALA A 232 -4.07 13.85 -6.78
N PHE A 233 -3.64 12.59 -6.63
CA PHE A 233 -3.80 11.81 -5.40
C PHE A 233 -3.14 12.51 -4.20
N GLU A 234 -1.91 12.99 -4.35
CA GLU A 234 -1.21 13.77 -3.31
C GLU A 234 -1.87 15.11 -3.02
N THR A 235 -2.35 15.79 -4.06
CA THR A 235 -3.12 17.03 -3.90
C THR A 235 -4.38 16.79 -3.07
N TRP A 236 -5.10 15.70 -3.34
CA TRP A 236 -6.28 15.31 -2.56
C TRP A 236 -5.91 14.97 -1.11
N LEU A 237 -4.85 14.17 -0.90
CA LEU A 237 -4.37 13.85 0.43
C LEU A 237 -4.03 15.12 1.22
N ALA A 238 -3.41 16.12 0.60
CA ALA A 238 -3.10 17.38 1.26
C ALA A 238 -4.33 18.24 1.59
N ALA A 239 -5.40 18.12 0.78
CA ALA A 239 -6.60 18.95 0.89
C ALA A 239 -7.61 18.48 1.95
N VAL A 240 -7.70 17.16 2.18
CA VAL A 240 -8.62 16.59 3.19
C VAL A 240 -8.14 16.89 4.61
N ASP A 241 -9.05 16.83 5.57
CA ASP A 241 -8.74 17.04 6.99
C ASP A 241 -8.42 15.74 7.71
N VAL A 242 -9.06 14.65 7.30
CA VAL A 242 -8.88 13.31 7.87
C VAL A 242 -9.06 12.25 6.78
N VAL A 243 -8.39 11.12 6.95
CA VAL A 243 -8.58 9.94 6.10
C VAL A 243 -9.33 8.85 6.85
N LEU A 244 -10.40 8.32 6.25
CA LEU A 244 -11.14 7.15 6.75
C LEU A 244 -10.71 5.91 5.96
N HIS A 245 -10.30 4.85 6.66
CA HIS A 245 -9.85 3.58 6.09
C HIS A 245 -10.57 2.37 6.74
N PRO A 246 -11.85 2.14 6.41
CA PRO A 246 -12.68 1.13 7.07
C PRO A 246 -12.56 -0.23 6.38
N ALA A 247 -11.33 -0.64 6.07
CA ALA A 247 -11.07 -1.85 5.30
C ALA A 247 -11.45 -3.11 6.09
N ARG A 248 -11.98 -4.11 5.37
CA ARG A 248 -12.31 -5.44 5.90
C ARG A 248 -11.11 -6.38 5.94
N ALA A 249 -10.15 -6.18 5.04
CA ALA A 249 -8.96 -7.01 4.93
C ALA A 249 -7.71 -6.13 4.78
N VAL A 250 -6.73 -6.35 5.66
CA VAL A 250 -5.50 -5.55 5.71
C VAL A 250 -4.31 -6.46 6.00
N SER A 251 -3.30 -6.43 5.13
CA SER A 251 -1.94 -6.91 5.44
C SER A 251 -1.03 -5.73 5.77
N GLU A 252 -1.10 -4.70 4.93
CA GLU A 252 -0.52 -3.38 5.05
C GLU A 252 -1.34 -2.43 4.13
N SER A 253 -1.19 -1.12 4.27
CA SER A 253 -1.89 -0.14 3.46
C SER A 253 -0.97 1.01 3.05
N GLY A 254 -0.60 1.03 1.77
CA GLY A 254 0.10 2.15 1.16
C GLY A 254 -0.71 3.46 1.21
N VAL A 255 -2.05 3.38 1.21
CA VAL A 255 -2.93 4.54 1.41
C VAL A 255 -2.77 5.12 2.80
N VAL A 256 -2.75 4.28 3.84
CA VAL A 256 -2.52 4.74 5.22
C VAL A 256 -1.11 5.35 5.32
N CYS A 257 -0.09 4.70 4.76
CA CYS A 257 1.27 5.25 4.77
C CYS A 257 1.38 6.61 4.04
N ALA A 258 0.65 6.79 2.93
CA ALA A 258 0.59 8.05 2.21
C ALA A 258 -0.15 9.14 2.99
N ALA A 259 -1.27 8.79 3.65
CA ALA A 259 -2.00 9.71 4.53
C ALA A 259 -1.13 10.18 5.71
N LEU A 260 -0.38 9.25 6.32
CA LEU A 260 0.57 9.60 7.38
C LEU A 260 1.69 10.52 6.86
N GLY A 261 2.16 10.28 5.63
CA GLY A 261 3.13 11.13 4.93
C GLY A 261 2.66 12.55 4.62
N ALA A 262 1.35 12.72 4.38
CA ALA A 262 0.69 14.03 4.28
C ALA A 262 0.36 14.66 5.64
N GLY A 263 0.79 14.04 6.76
CA GLY A 263 0.49 14.52 8.11
C GLY A 263 -1.00 14.51 8.43
N LYS A 264 -1.77 13.58 7.86
CA LYS A 264 -3.21 13.50 8.09
C LYS A 264 -3.54 12.51 9.21
N PRO A 265 -4.48 12.86 10.13
CA PRO A 265 -5.07 11.87 11.00
C PRO A 265 -5.76 10.79 10.16
N VAL A 266 -5.69 9.55 10.65
CA VAL A 266 -6.29 8.38 10.00
C VAL A 266 -7.21 7.69 11.02
N VAL A 267 -8.47 7.53 10.66
CA VAL A 267 -9.43 6.66 11.34
C VAL A 267 -9.50 5.36 10.53
N ALA A 268 -9.21 4.21 11.16
CA ALA A 268 -9.13 2.93 10.49
C ALA A 268 -9.84 1.83 11.27
N THR A 269 -10.19 0.75 10.59
CA THR A 269 -10.62 -0.49 11.26
C THR A 269 -9.58 -0.95 12.28
N ASP A 270 -10.02 -1.41 13.44
CA ASP A 270 -9.15 -2.04 14.43
C ASP A 270 -8.56 -3.34 13.88
N HIS A 271 -7.31 -3.25 13.41
CA HIS A 271 -6.60 -4.34 12.79
C HIS A 271 -5.13 -4.38 13.25
N PRO A 272 -4.56 -5.57 13.57
CA PRO A 272 -3.19 -5.70 14.06
C PRO A 272 -2.11 -5.13 13.11
N ALA A 273 -2.37 -5.09 11.81
CA ALA A 273 -1.48 -4.47 10.82
C ALA A 273 -1.20 -2.96 11.08
N PHE A 274 -2.06 -2.30 11.87
CA PHE A 274 -1.93 -0.89 12.22
C PHE A 274 -1.47 -0.64 13.65
N GLU A 275 -1.14 -1.69 14.42
CA GLU A 275 -0.74 -1.57 15.82
C GLU A 275 0.48 -0.64 16.01
N ASP A 276 1.46 -0.71 15.11
CA ASP A 276 2.67 0.11 15.13
C ASP A 276 2.50 1.50 14.46
N LYS A 277 1.28 1.88 14.04
CA LYS A 277 1.02 3.14 13.32
C LYS A 277 0.19 4.11 14.17
N PRO A 278 0.44 5.44 14.07
CA PRO A 278 -0.34 6.44 14.80
C PRO A 278 -1.70 6.67 14.11
N VAL A 279 -2.59 5.70 14.23
CA VAL A 279 -3.96 5.76 13.69
C VAL A 279 -4.98 5.55 14.81
N LEU A 280 -6.17 6.10 14.64
CA LEU A 280 -7.33 5.82 15.49
C LEU A 280 -7.96 4.52 15.00
N ARG A 281 -7.84 3.46 15.79
CA ARG A 281 -8.37 2.12 15.50
C ARG A 281 -9.76 1.96 16.09
N CYS A 282 -10.75 1.69 15.25
CA CYS A 282 -12.16 1.59 15.60
C CYS A 282 -12.73 0.23 15.18
N ARG A 283 -13.47 -0.42 16.06
CA ARG A 283 -14.09 -1.74 15.85
C ARG A 283 -15.46 -1.65 15.20
N THR A 284 -16.17 -0.55 15.43
CA THR A 284 -17.55 -0.37 14.98
C THR A 284 -17.71 0.89 14.14
N VAL A 285 -18.79 0.95 13.36
CA VAL A 285 -19.19 2.15 12.62
C VAL A 285 -19.38 3.33 13.56
N GLU A 286 -19.99 3.12 14.72
CA GLU A 286 -20.22 4.18 15.71
C GLU A 286 -18.92 4.75 16.27
N GLU A 287 -17.95 3.89 16.64
CA GLU A 287 -16.62 4.35 17.07
C GLU A 287 -15.90 5.15 15.97
N MET A 288 -16.06 4.78 14.69
CA MET A 288 -15.52 5.56 13.58
C MET A 288 -16.20 6.93 13.45
N VAL A 289 -17.52 7.00 13.65
CA VAL A 289 -18.28 8.26 13.66
C VAL A 289 -17.80 9.17 14.79
N GLU A 290 -17.68 8.64 16.01
CA GLU A 290 -17.19 9.38 17.18
C GLU A 290 -15.76 9.88 16.98
N ALA A 291 -14.87 9.04 16.43
CA ALA A 291 -13.49 9.44 16.12
C ALA A 291 -13.44 10.56 15.08
N LEU A 292 -14.23 10.48 14.00
CA LEU A 292 -14.31 11.52 12.99
C LEU A 292 -14.95 12.81 13.52
N GLN A 293 -15.92 12.70 14.43
CA GLN A 293 -16.54 13.83 15.12
C GLN A 293 -15.53 14.54 16.04
N SER A 294 -14.74 13.79 16.82
CA SER A 294 -13.66 14.33 17.65
C SER A 294 -12.63 15.09 16.80
N LEU A 295 -12.28 14.53 15.64
CA LEU A 295 -11.40 15.18 14.67
C LEU A 295 -12.05 16.36 13.93
N ALA A 296 -13.30 16.75 14.22
CA ALA A 296 -13.82 18.04 13.76
C ALA A 296 -13.17 19.22 14.52
N ASP A 297 -12.61 18.98 15.71
CA ASP A 297 -11.76 19.93 16.43
C ASP A 297 -10.37 20.06 15.76
N PRO A 298 -9.95 21.26 15.32
CA PRO A 298 -8.61 21.50 14.81
C PRO A 298 -7.49 21.07 15.77
N GLY A 299 -7.67 21.22 17.09
CA GLY A 299 -6.65 20.86 18.07
C GLY A 299 -6.31 19.37 18.04
N GLN A 300 -7.35 18.53 18.08
CA GLN A 300 -7.22 17.08 17.91
C GLN A 300 -6.59 16.69 16.58
N ARG A 301 -7.01 17.33 15.46
CA ARG A 301 -6.42 17.05 14.15
C ARG A 301 -4.94 17.36 14.08
N ASP A 302 -4.53 18.50 14.61
CA ASP A 302 -3.14 18.95 14.58
C ASP A 302 -2.25 18.02 15.43
N GLU A 303 -2.76 17.54 16.57
CA GLU A 303 -2.05 16.56 17.38
C GLU A 303 -1.79 15.25 16.62
N TRP A 304 -2.84 14.64 16.05
CA TRP A 304 -2.71 13.42 15.28
C TRP A 304 -1.90 13.63 14.00
N GLY A 305 -2.00 14.79 13.36
CA GLY A 305 -1.19 15.15 12.20
C GLY A 305 0.31 15.21 12.51
N ARG A 306 0.70 15.75 13.68
CA ARG A 306 2.10 15.72 14.14
C ARG A 306 2.60 14.31 14.41
N ARG A 307 1.77 13.44 15.00
CA ARG A 307 2.11 12.01 15.22
C ARG A 307 2.31 11.29 13.89
N ALA A 308 1.40 11.52 12.94
CA ALA A 308 1.46 10.99 11.60
C ALA A 308 2.75 11.40 10.87
N ARG A 309 3.07 12.70 10.88
CA ARG A 309 4.28 13.23 10.24
C ARG A 309 5.56 12.62 10.83
N ARG A 310 5.65 12.54 12.16
CA ARG A 310 6.81 11.93 12.86
C ARG A 310 7.02 10.48 12.44
N TYR A 311 5.94 9.69 12.37
CA TYR A 311 6.02 8.30 11.90
C TYR A 311 6.49 8.23 10.44
N ALA A 312 5.97 9.09 9.59
CA ALA A 312 6.33 9.12 8.18
C ALA A 312 7.80 9.51 7.95
N GLU A 313 8.34 10.43 8.74
CA GLU A 313 9.77 10.81 8.69
C GLU A 313 10.68 9.67 9.18
N GLN A 314 10.23 8.86 10.13
CA GLN A 314 10.95 7.68 10.61
C GLN A 314 10.91 6.51 9.62
N ASN A 315 9.87 6.45 8.80
CA ASN A 315 9.64 5.40 7.80
C ASN A 315 9.63 5.97 6.38
N SER A 316 10.42 7.02 6.13
CA SER A 316 10.50 7.63 4.79
C SER A 316 11.09 6.65 3.79
N TRP A 317 10.77 6.81 2.50
CA TRP A 317 11.33 5.95 1.45
C TRP A 317 12.87 5.92 1.45
N ALA A 318 13.53 7.03 1.78
CA ALA A 318 14.99 7.08 1.94
C ALA A 318 15.47 6.10 3.03
N LYS A 319 14.87 6.15 4.23
CA LYS A 319 15.22 5.23 5.33
C LYS A 319 14.86 3.78 5.03
N ILE A 320 13.76 3.55 4.31
CA ILE A 320 13.38 2.20 3.87
C ILE A 320 14.37 1.67 2.83
N ALA A 321 14.82 2.49 1.90
CA ALA A 321 15.85 2.12 0.92
C ALA A 321 17.19 1.78 1.59
N GLU A 322 17.61 2.56 2.59
CA GLU A 322 18.79 2.26 3.41
C GLU A 322 18.71 0.88 4.06
N LYS A 323 17.57 0.54 4.69
CA LYS A 323 17.33 -0.77 5.29
C LYS A 323 17.42 -1.92 4.28
N HIS A 324 16.92 -1.70 3.06
CA HIS A 324 17.05 -2.67 1.97
C HIS A 324 18.52 -2.83 1.53
N ALA A 325 19.24 -1.73 1.33
CA ALA A 325 20.64 -1.76 0.94
C ALA A 325 21.53 -2.43 2.01
N GLU A 326 21.22 -2.22 3.30
CA GLU A 326 21.85 -2.93 4.42
C GLU A 326 21.61 -4.44 4.38
N LEU A 327 20.36 -4.85 4.16
CA LEU A 327 20.01 -6.27 4.02
C LEU A 327 20.81 -6.91 2.89
N TYR A 328 20.83 -6.26 1.72
CA TYR A 328 21.56 -6.79 0.57
C TYR A 328 23.06 -6.95 0.85
N ARG A 329 23.70 -5.95 1.46
CA ARG A 329 25.11 -6.04 1.86
C ARG A 329 25.36 -7.23 2.78
N LYS A 330 24.49 -7.46 3.78
CA LYS A 330 24.60 -8.61 4.69
C LYS A 330 24.48 -9.95 3.98
N LEU A 331 23.68 -10.04 2.92
CA LEU A 331 23.50 -11.27 2.13
C LEU A 331 24.71 -11.58 1.23
N LEU A 332 25.46 -10.57 0.80
CA LEU A 332 26.65 -10.76 -0.03
C LEU A 332 27.93 -11.02 0.77
N THR A 333 27.93 -10.73 2.07
CA THR A 333 29.06 -11.03 2.96
C THR A 333 28.98 -12.43 3.59
N ARG A 334 27.91 -13.18 3.33
CA ARG A 334 27.67 -14.54 3.80
C ARG A 334 27.86 -15.53 2.67
#